data_AF-A0A163ET04-F1
#
_entry.id   AF-A0A163ET04-F1
#
_cell.length_a   1.000
_cell.length_b   1.000
_cell.length_c   1.000
_cell.angle_alpha   90.00
_cell.angle_beta   90.00
_cell.angle_gamma   90.00
#
_symmetry.space_group_name_H-M   'P 1'
#
loop_
_entity.id
_entity.type
_entity.pdbx_description
1 polymer ?
#
loop_
_entity_poly.entity_id
_entity_poly.type
_entity_poly.pdbx_seq_one_letter_code
_entity_poly.pdbx_strand_id
1 'polypeptide(L)'
;MSGRQDRIENFFSAPNNINMLQSNFCDEILPPLLNIASSSRPSYRLLEAIIQIPSSSHLPDHPCCRFVIAVLNQWATVWFELLRQAMGELVSAVLDVIESEMDDTDEDRNMAESIGSQCVVLLTNWWMKSHRSQAADDLLQDRALILQVMQLGGLVGKPCPKEWSHVDNNRKKRGIMVDSDESE
;
A
#
# COMPACT_ATOMS: atom_id res chain seq x y z
N MET A 1 0.46 20.02 18.18
CA MET A 1 1.01 18.68 17.88
C MET A 1 1.27 18.45 16.37
N SER A 2 0.79 19.28 15.43
CA SER A 2 1.03 19.04 13.98
C SER A 2 2.51 19.10 13.58
N GLY A 3 3.30 20.00 14.17
CA GLY A 3 4.72 20.17 13.79
C GLY A 3 5.64 18.96 13.99
N ARG A 4 5.23 17.91 14.73
CA ARG A 4 5.98 16.64 14.78
C ARG A 4 5.73 15.79 13.54
N GLN A 5 4.47 15.68 13.12
CA GLN A 5 4.07 14.95 11.92
C GLN A 5 4.77 15.56 10.71
N ASP A 6 4.69 16.88 10.56
CA ASP A 6 5.28 17.62 9.43
C ASP A 6 6.80 17.38 9.35
N ARG A 7 7.50 17.34 10.49
CA ARG A 7 8.94 17.05 10.54
C ARG A 7 9.28 15.63 10.11
N ILE A 8 8.43 14.66 10.46
CA ILE A 8 8.64 13.26 10.12
C ILE A 8 8.35 13.04 8.63
N GLU A 9 7.27 13.62 8.11
CA GLU A 9 6.98 13.65 6.68
C GLU A 9 8.13 14.29 5.90
N ASN A 10 8.57 15.49 6.29
CA ASN A 10 9.70 16.16 5.64
C ASN A 10 11.00 15.35 5.72
N PHE A 11 11.24 14.61 6.80
CA PHE A 11 12.40 13.73 6.92
C PHE A 11 12.35 12.60 5.89
N PHE A 12 11.22 11.91 5.76
CA PHE A 12 11.09 10.79 4.84
C PHE A 12 10.92 11.22 3.38
N SER A 13 10.37 12.41 3.11
CA SER A 13 10.20 12.94 1.75
C SER A 13 11.45 13.63 1.19
N ALA A 14 12.46 13.90 2.01
CA ALA A 14 13.68 14.58 1.54
C ALA A 14 14.51 13.65 0.64
N PRO A 15 14.79 14.02 -0.63
CA PRO A 15 15.50 13.15 -1.57
C PRO A 15 16.85 12.67 -1.07
N ASN A 16 17.61 13.54 -0.38
CA ASN A 16 18.89 13.18 0.22
C ASN A 16 18.77 12.08 1.27
N ASN A 17 17.69 12.11 2.08
CA ASN A 17 17.45 11.09 3.09
C ASN A 17 17.00 9.79 2.44
N ILE A 18 16.12 9.83 1.44
CA ILE A 18 15.70 8.64 0.68
C ILE A 18 16.93 7.98 0.05
N ASN A 19 17.77 8.74 -0.64
CA ASN A 19 18.99 8.21 -1.28
C ASN A 19 19.97 7.62 -0.26
N MET A 20 20.14 8.28 0.89
CA MET A 20 20.96 7.78 1.99
C MET A 20 20.41 6.46 2.54
N LEU A 21 19.09 6.39 2.78
CA LEU A 21 18.42 5.20 3.25
C LEU A 21 18.46 4.07 2.21
N GLN A 22 18.37 4.37 0.91
CA GLN A 22 18.51 3.35 -0.14
C GLN A 22 19.93 2.78 -0.18
N SER A 23 20.96 3.62 -0.02
CA SER A 23 22.36 3.23 -0.23
C SER A 23 23.04 2.65 1.01
N ASN A 24 22.64 3.12 2.20
CA ASN A 24 23.34 2.83 3.47
C ASN A 24 22.40 2.25 4.53
N PHE A 25 21.26 1.67 4.14
CA PHE A 25 20.39 1.03 5.13
C PHE A 25 21.13 -0.10 5.82
N CYS A 26 21.23 -0.02 7.14
CA CYS A 26 21.78 -1.07 7.97
C CYS A 26 20.81 -1.42 9.10
N ASP A 27 20.96 -2.61 9.68
CA ASP A 27 20.04 -3.10 10.70
C ASP A 27 20.08 -2.25 11.98
N GLU A 28 21.19 -1.54 12.25
CA GLU A 28 21.37 -0.71 13.44
C GLU A 28 20.48 0.53 13.46
N ILE A 29 20.17 1.11 12.30
CA ILE A 29 19.30 2.29 12.19
C ILE A 29 17.82 1.91 12.10
N LEU A 30 17.50 0.63 11.91
CA LEU A 30 16.12 0.15 11.72
C LEU A 30 15.25 0.38 12.97
N PRO A 31 15.65 0.02 14.20
CA PRO A 31 14.82 0.25 15.38
C PRO A 31 14.46 1.73 15.64
N PRO A 32 15.41 2.69 15.63
CA PRO A 32 15.05 4.08 15.85
C PRO A 32 14.20 4.65 14.70
N LEU A 33 14.48 4.29 13.44
CA LEU A 33 13.65 4.72 12.30
C LEU A 33 12.23 4.16 12.39
N LEU A 34 12.10 2.88 12.78
CA LEU A 34 10.79 2.24 12.93
C LEU A 34 9.99 2.95 14.00
N ASN A 35 10.61 3.25 15.15
CA ASN A 35 9.95 3.97 16.23
C ASN A 35 9.50 5.38 15.80
N ILE A 36 10.30 6.09 14.99
CA ILE A 36 9.91 7.40 14.44
C ILE A 36 8.70 7.25 13.51
N ALA A 37 8.80 6.41 12.48
CA ALA A 37 7.75 6.23 11.49
C ALA A 37 6.45 5.69 12.11
N SER A 38 6.56 4.71 12.99
CA SER A 38 5.42 4.07 13.63
C SER A 38 4.80 4.87 14.77
N SER A 39 5.43 5.99 15.17
CA SER A 39 4.86 6.96 16.11
C SER A 39 4.06 8.07 15.43
N SER A 40 4.12 8.13 14.10
CA SER A 40 3.38 9.08 13.27
C SER A 40 2.12 8.47 12.71
N ARG A 41 1.06 9.27 12.60
CA ARG A 41 -0.18 8.83 11.98
C ARG A 41 0.06 8.59 10.48
N PRO A 42 -0.51 7.53 9.89
CA PRO A 42 -0.46 7.33 8.45
C PRO A 42 -1.12 8.53 7.76
N SER A 43 -0.48 9.03 6.72
CA SER A 43 -0.99 10.03 5.80
C SER A 43 -0.56 9.64 4.39
N TYR A 44 -1.28 10.10 3.37
CA TYR A 44 -0.89 9.92 1.97
C TYR A 44 0.60 10.26 1.74
N ARG A 45 1.03 11.44 2.19
CA ARG A 45 2.41 11.94 2.01
C ARG A 45 3.45 11.07 2.72
N LEU A 46 3.16 10.66 3.95
CA LEU A 46 4.09 9.84 4.71
C LEU A 46 4.19 8.43 4.12
N LEU A 47 3.06 7.86 3.71
CA LEU A 47 3.03 6.55 3.05
C LEU A 47 3.82 6.58 1.75
N GLU A 48 3.54 7.57 0.87
CA GLU A 48 4.25 7.80 -0.38
C GLU A 48 5.77 7.88 -0.16
N ALA A 49 6.20 8.66 0.83
CA ALA A 49 7.62 8.81 1.15
C ALA A 49 8.26 7.50 1.65
N ILE A 50 7.56 6.76 2.52
CA ILE A 50 8.07 5.51 3.08
C ILE A 50 8.17 4.41 2.02
N ILE A 51 7.20 4.30 1.12
CA ILE A 51 7.22 3.25 0.09
C ILE A 51 8.34 3.46 -0.93
N GLN A 52 8.87 4.67 -1.08
CA GLN A 52 10.00 4.99 -1.96
C GLN A 52 11.38 4.65 -1.35
N ILE A 53 11.44 4.32 -0.05
CA ILE A 53 12.71 3.98 0.61
C ILE A 53 13.37 2.72 0.02
N PRO A 54 12.66 1.63 -0.31
CA PRO A 54 13.26 0.53 -1.04
C PRO A 54 13.37 0.87 -2.53
N SER A 55 14.56 0.69 -3.10
CA SER A 55 14.76 0.67 -4.55
C SER A 55 14.04 -0.52 -5.18
N SER A 56 13.67 -0.40 -6.45
CA SER A 56 13.11 -1.49 -7.27
C SER A 56 14.05 -2.70 -7.41
N SER A 57 15.35 -2.51 -7.15
CA SER A 57 16.36 -3.58 -7.13
C SER A 57 16.38 -4.39 -5.82
N HIS A 58 15.75 -3.90 -4.76
CA HIS A 58 15.79 -4.53 -3.45
C HIS A 58 14.83 -5.74 -3.38
N LEU A 59 15.38 -6.89 -2.99
CA LEU A 59 14.57 -8.09 -2.74
C LEU A 59 13.69 -7.92 -1.48
N PRO A 60 12.60 -8.70 -1.33
CA PRO A 60 11.67 -8.58 -0.19
C PRO A 60 12.29 -8.73 1.21
N ASP A 61 13.48 -9.34 1.31
CA ASP A 61 14.20 -9.53 2.57
C ASP A 61 15.27 -8.47 2.84
N HIS A 62 15.45 -7.53 1.92
CA HIS A 62 16.34 -6.38 2.11
C HIS A 62 15.90 -5.55 3.34
N PRO A 63 16.84 -4.98 4.14
CA PRO A 63 16.52 -4.19 5.32
C PRO A 63 15.50 -3.06 5.07
N CYS A 64 15.59 -2.34 3.94
CA CYS A 64 14.59 -1.34 3.56
C CYS A 64 13.17 -1.93 3.40
N CYS A 65 13.04 -3.07 2.70
CA CYS A 65 11.75 -3.73 2.51
C CYS A 65 11.18 -4.20 3.85
N ARG A 66 12.04 -4.78 4.71
CA ARG A 66 11.65 -5.19 6.07
C ARG A 66 11.21 -4.02 6.93
N PHE A 67 11.90 -2.88 6.84
CA PHE A 67 11.53 -1.64 7.51
C PHE A 67 10.13 -1.18 7.08
N VAL A 68 9.87 -1.05 5.77
CA VAL A 68 8.57 -0.59 5.29
C VAL A 68 7.45 -1.55 5.70
N ILE A 69 7.66 -2.86 5.56
CA ILE A 69 6.67 -3.86 5.99
C ILE A 69 6.41 -3.78 7.51
N ALA A 70 7.44 -3.54 8.33
CA ALA A 70 7.27 -3.36 9.76
C ALA A 70 6.47 -2.10 10.10
N VAL A 71 6.69 -0.99 9.40
CA VAL A 71 5.88 0.23 9.55
C VAL A 71 4.42 -0.04 9.19
N LEU A 72 4.16 -0.67 8.04
CA LEU A 72 2.81 -1.01 7.60
C LEU A 72 2.10 -1.93 8.60
N ASN A 73 2.79 -2.92 9.16
CA ASN A 73 2.24 -3.80 10.19
C ASN A 73 1.87 -3.04 11.47
N GLN A 74 2.73 -2.13 11.92
CA GLN A 74 2.46 -1.36 13.13
C GLN A 74 1.29 -0.39 12.92
N TRP A 75 1.24 0.27 11.75
CA TRP A 75 0.11 1.11 11.38
C TRP A 75 -1.19 0.33 11.19
N ALA A 76 -1.14 -0.86 10.59
CA ALA A 76 -2.30 -1.73 10.48
C ALA A 76 -2.83 -2.18 11.84
N THR A 77 -1.95 -2.31 12.84
CA THR A 77 -2.34 -2.69 14.21
C THR A 77 -2.96 -1.51 14.98
N VAL A 78 -2.42 -0.30 14.82
CA VAL A 78 -2.78 0.85 15.67
C VAL A 78 -3.72 1.84 14.99
N TRP A 79 -3.61 2.00 13.67
CA TRP A 79 -4.26 3.04 12.87
C TRP A 79 -4.81 2.49 11.55
N PHE A 80 -5.42 1.30 11.57
CA PHE A 80 -5.88 0.61 10.36
C PHE A 80 -6.71 1.50 9.43
N GLU A 81 -7.72 2.21 9.94
CA GLU A 81 -8.57 3.07 9.11
C GLU A 81 -7.80 4.23 8.44
N LEU A 82 -6.85 4.84 9.16
CA LEU A 82 -6.01 5.90 8.59
C LEU A 82 -5.03 5.35 7.56
N LEU A 83 -4.50 4.15 7.79
CA LEU A 83 -3.66 3.46 6.82
C LEU A 83 -4.45 3.13 5.55
N ARG A 84 -5.67 2.58 5.69
CA ARG A 84 -6.57 2.27 4.58
C ARG A 84 -6.90 3.52 3.77
N GLN A 85 -7.21 4.63 4.44
CA GLN A 85 -7.45 5.92 3.78
C GLN A 85 -6.21 6.41 3.02
N ALA A 86 -5.03 6.39 3.66
CA ALA A 86 -3.78 6.81 3.03
C ALA A 86 -3.42 5.95 1.80
N MET A 87 -3.69 4.64 1.86
CA MET A 87 -3.54 3.73 0.72
C MET A 87 -4.48 4.09 -0.43
N GLY A 88 -5.76 4.35 -0.15
CA GLY A 88 -6.73 4.77 -1.16
C GLY A 88 -6.37 6.10 -1.82
N GLU A 89 -5.99 7.10 -1.02
CA GLU A 89 -5.51 8.38 -1.53
C GLU A 89 -4.27 8.21 -2.43
N LEU A 90 -3.32 7.35 -2.02
CA LEU A 90 -2.11 7.10 -2.80
C LEU A 90 -2.40 6.41 -4.12
N VAL A 91 -3.18 5.34 -4.10
CA VAL A 91 -3.51 4.59 -5.31
C VAL A 91 -4.32 5.45 -6.26
N SER A 92 -5.28 6.23 -5.77
CA SER A 92 -6.04 7.17 -6.59
C SER A 92 -5.15 8.22 -7.24
N ALA A 93 -4.27 8.88 -6.47
CA ALA A 93 -3.39 9.91 -6.99
C ALA A 93 -2.45 9.38 -8.08
N VAL A 94 -1.92 8.16 -7.91
CA VAL A 94 -1.06 7.52 -8.91
C VAL A 94 -1.86 7.14 -10.16
N LEU A 95 -3.07 6.60 -10.00
CA LEU A 95 -3.95 6.28 -11.14
C LEU A 95 -4.29 7.54 -11.93
N ASP A 96 -4.65 8.63 -11.24
CA ASP A 96 -5.00 9.90 -11.88
C ASP A 96 -3.89 10.41 -12.79
N VAL A 97 -2.61 10.28 -12.38
CA VAL A 97 -1.46 10.69 -13.22
C VAL A 97 -1.19 9.71 -14.37
N ILE A 98 -1.28 8.39 -14.13
CA ILE A 98 -0.99 7.39 -15.18
C ILE A 98 -2.07 7.38 -16.28
N GLU A 99 -3.33 7.60 -15.89
CA GLU A 99 -4.50 7.58 -16.78
C GLU A 99 -4.82 8.94 -17.39
N SER A 100 -4.23 10.02 -16.87
CA SER A 100 -4.34 11.37 -17.43
C SER A 100 -3.96 11.38 -18.92
N GLU A 101 -4.87 11.91 -19.74
CA GLU A 101 -4.61 12.27 -21.14
C GLU A 101 -4.06 13.70 -21.26
N MET A 102 -3.87 14.42 -20.14
CA MET A 102 -3.35 15.79 -20.13
C MET A 102 -1.83 15.79 -20.34
N ASP A 103 -1.26 16.97 -20.62
CA ASP A 103 0.19 17.22 -20.83
C ASP A 103 1.03 17.01 -19.54
N ASP A 104 0.80 15.92 -18.80
CA ASP A 104 1.76 15.46 -17.81
C ASP A 104 3.07 15.15 -18.53
N THR A 105 4.19 15.57 -17.96
CA THR A 105 5.48 15.32 -18.60
C THR A 105 5.75 13.81 -18.60
N ASP A 106 6.49 13.31 -19.59
CA ASP A 106 6.97 11.92 -19.58
C ASP A 106 7.68 11.59 -18.25
N GLU A 107 8.31 12.57 -17.61
CA GLU A 107 8.96 12.43 -16.30
C GLU A 107 7.96 12.18 -15.17
N ASP A 108 6.86 12.94 -15.11
CA ASP A 108 5.82 12.80 -14.08
C ASP A 108 5.14 11.42 -14.19
N ARG A 109 4.84 11.00 -15.42
CA ARG A 109 4.27 9.68 -15.69
C ARG A 109 5.21 8.55 -15.30
N ASN A 110 6.49 8.63 -15.69
CA ASN A 110 7.50 7.64 -15.30
C ASN A 110 7.66 7.55 -13.78
N MET A 111 7.60 8.68 -13.08
CA MET A 111 7.64 8.73 -11.62
C MET A 111 6.41 8.07 -11.00
N ALA A 112 5.21 8.37 -11.51
CA ALA A 112 3.96 7.76 -11.06
C ALA A 112 3.96 6.24 -11.30
N GLU A 113 4.42 5.77 -12.46
CA GLU A 113 4.57 4.34 -12.76
C GLU A 113 5.56 3.65 -11.80
N SER A 114 6.67 4.32 -11.47
CA SER A 114 7.66 3.83 -10.50
C SER A 114 7.04 3.71 -9.09
N ILE A 115 6.37 4.76 -8.61
CA ILE A 115 5.67 4.78 -7.32
C ILE A 115 4.58 3.71 -7.30
N GLY A 116 3.79 3.60 -8.36
CA GLY A 116 2.71 2.63 -8.50
C GLY A 116 3.21 1.20 -8.47
N SER A 117 4.27 0.90 -9.21
CA SER A 117 4.98 -0.38 -9.17
C SER A 117 5.42 -0.74 -7.75
N GLN A 118 6.05 0.21 -7.05
CA GLN A 118 6.54 0.01 -5.70
C GLN A 118 5.40 -0.19 -4.69
N CYS A 119 4.33 0.59 -4.83
CA CYS A 119 3.11 0.48 -4.04
C CYS A 119 2.50 -0.94 -4.17
N VAL A 120 2.27 -1.41 -5.40
CA VAL A 120 1.68 -2.75 -5.64
C VAL A 120 2.56 -3.86 -5.07
N VAL A 121 3.88 -3.79 -5.29
CA VAL A 121 4.84 -4.79 -4.77
C VAL A 121 4.82 -4.82 -3.24
N LEU A 122 4.88 -3.66 -2.58
CA LEU A 122 4.94 -3.60 -1.13
C LEU A 122 3.61 -3.99 -0.48
N LEU A 123 2.47 -3.58 -1.04
CA LEU A 123 1.15 -3.99 -0.55
C LEU A 123 0.94 -5.49 -0.71
N THR A 124 1.35 -6.06 -1.85
CA THR A 124 1.31 -7.51 -2.07
C THR A 124 2.19 -8.24 -1.06
N ASN A 125 3.42 -7.79 -0.85
CA ASN A 125 4.35 -8.40 0.10
C ASN A 125 3.87 -8.26 1.54
N TRP A 126 3.33 -7.11 1.91
CA TRP A 126 2.74 -6.87 3.22
C TRP A 126 1.55 -7.81 3.45
N TRP A 127 0.60 -7.88 2.51
CA TRP A 127 -0.53 -8.79 2.60
C TRP A 127 -0.09 -10.25 2.70
N MET A 128 0.85 -10.70 1.85
CA MET A 128 1.37 -12.08 1.90
C MET A 128 2.04 -12.42 3.24
N LYS A 129 2.80 -11.48 3.83
CA LYS A 129 3.43 -11.68 5.14
C LYS A 129 2.43 -11.53 6.30
N SER A 130 1.31 -10.86 6.08
CA SER A 130 0.29 -10.55 7.09
C SER A 130 -1.05 -11.26 6.87
N HIS A 131 -1.13 -12.24 5.95
CA HIS A 131 -2.35 -12.96 5.54
C HIS A 131 -3.09 -13.72 6.66
N ARG A 132 -2.53 -13.75 7.88
CA ARG A 132 -3.14 -14.32 9.08
C ARG A 132 -3.60 -13.27 10.08
N SER A 133 -3.52 -11.99 9.72
CA SER A 133 -3.91 -10.87 10.57
C SER A 133 -5.29 -10.37 10.19
N GLN A 134 -6.06 -9.96 11.21
CA GLN A 134 -7.38 -9.34 11.01
C GLN A 134 -7.31 -8.13 10.06
N ALA A 135 -6.26 -7.31 10.15
CA ALA A 135 -6.09 -6.15 9.28
C ALA A 135 -5.94 -6.52 7.79
N ALA A 136 -5.30 -7.65 7.47
CA ALA A 136 -5.21 -8.13 6.10
C ALA A 136 -6.57 -8.61 5.56
N ASP A 137 -7.38 -9.24 6.41
CA ASP A 137 -8.74 -9.64 6.06
C ASP A 137 -9.66 -8.43 5.89
N ASP A 138 -9.55 -7.44 6.77
CA ASP A 138 -10.32 -6.20 6.72
C ASP A 138 -9.99 -5.40 5.45
N LEU A 139 -8.73 -5.40 5.01
CA LEU A 139 -8.33 -4.79 3.73
C LEU A 139 -9.02 -5.46 2.54
N LEU A 140 -9.15 -6.79 2.55
CA LEU A 140 -9.85 -7.53 1.49
C LEU A 140 -11.35 -7.23 1.45
N GLN A 141 -11.94 -6.75 2.55
CA GLN A 141 -13.33 -6.30 2.56
C GLN A 141 -13.51 -4.95 1.86
N ASP A 142 -12.45 -4.14 1.75
CA ASP A 142 -12.47 -2.89 1.00
C ASP A 142 -12.32 -3.15 -0.51
N ARG A 143 -13.44 -3.49 -1.13
CA ARG A 143 -13.50 -3.83 -2.55
C ARG A 143 -13.01 -2.71 -3.46
N ALA A 144 -13.32 -1.46 -3.10
CA ALA A 144 -12.97 -0.31 -3.93
C ALA A 144 -11.46 -0.16 -3.98
N LEU A 145 -10.81 -0.19 -2.81
CA LEU A 145 -9.35 -0.13 -2.72
C LEU A 145 -8.71 -1.30 -3.45
N ILE A 146 -9.15 -2.53 -3.21
CA ILE A 146 -8.57 -3.72 -3.85
C ILE A 146 -8.67 -3.66 -5.38
N LEU A 147 -9.81 -3.25 -5.92
CA LEU A 147 -9.99 -3.09 -7.37
C LEU A 147 -9.05 -2.01 -7.94
N GLN A 148 -8.90 -0.88 -7.25
CA GLN A 148 -7.95 0.16 -7.65
C GLN A 148 -6.50 -0.33 -7.61
N VAL A 149 -6.09 -1.08 -6.58
CA VAL A 149 -4.74 -1.67 -6.52
C VAL A 149 -4.53 -2.68 -7.66
N MET A 150 -5.55 -3.48 -7.99
CA MET A 150 -5.48 -4.42 -9.10
C MET A 150 -5.39 -3.72 -10.46
N GLN A 151 -6.15 -2.65 -10.67
CA GLN A 151 -6.07 -1.81 -11.86
C GLN A 151 -4.67 -1.20 -12.01
N LEU A 152 -4.16 -0.60 -10.93
CA LEU A 152 -2.81 -0.06 -10.88
C LEU A 152 -1.77 -1.13 -11.21
N GLY A 153 -1.90 -2.33 -10.63
CA GLY A 153 -1.05 -3.49 -10.93
C GLY A 153 -1.06 -3.86 -12.41
N GLY A 154 -2.23 -3.80 -13.07
CA GLY A 154 -2.37 -4.00 -14.51
C GLY A 154 -1.60 -2.96 -15.33
N LEU A 155 -1.72 -1.68 -14.97
CA LEU A 155 -1.06 -0.57 -15.67
C LEU A 155 0.47 -0.61 -15.53
N VAL A 156 0.99 -0.94 -14.33
CA VAL A 156 2.44 -0.97 -14.04
C VAL A 156 3.06 -2.35 -14.22
N GLY A 157 2.33 -3.31 -14.79
CA GLY A 157 2.82 -4.65 -15.11
C GLY A 157 3.22 -5.50 -13.89
N LYS A 158 2.58 -5.29 -12.73
CA LYS A 158 2.83 -6.04 -11.50
C LYS A 158 1.71 -7.03 -11.21
N PRO A 159 2.03 -8.31 -10.93
CA PRO A 159 1.02 -9.29 -10.59
C PRO A 159 0.43 -9.02 -9.20
N CYS A 160 -0.88 -9.13 -9.07
CA CYS A 160 -1.59 -9.11 -7.78
C CYS A 160 -1.98 -10.54 -7.34
N PRO A 161 -2.15 -10.79 -6.03
CA PRO A 161 -2.66 -12.07 -5.52
C PRO A 161 -3.99 -12.48 -6.15
N LYS A 162 -4.17 -13.76 -6.43
CA LYS A 162 -5.41 -14.28 -7.06
C LYS A 162 -6.60 -14.16 -6.12
N GLU A 163 -6.35 -14.23 -4.82
CA GLU A 163 -7.33 -14.11 -3.74
C GLU A 163 -8.05 -12.76 -3.78
N TRP A 164 -7.38 -11.71 -4.26
CA TRP A 164 -7.97 -10.38 -4.40
C TRP A 164 -9.07 -10.35 -5.47
N SER A 165 -8.98 -11.21 -6.48
CA SER A 165 -10.02 -11.35 -7.52
C SER A 165 -11.29 -12.08 -7.04
N HIS A 166 -11.23 -12.82 -5.92
CA HIS A 166 -12.38 -13.56 -5.40
C HIS A 166 -13.39 -12.68 -4.65
N VAL A 167 -13.08 -11.41 -4.43
CA VAL A 167 -13.97 -10.41 -3.84
C VAL A 167 -15.29 -10.30 -4.64
N ASP A 168 -15.30 -10.60 -5.94
CA ASP A 168 -16.50 -10.59 -6.78
C ASP A 168 -17.43 -11.83 -6.63
N ASN A 169 -16.90 -13.00 -6.28
CA ASN A 169 -17.66 -14.25 -6.43
C ASN A 169 -18.64 -14.60 -5.28
N ASN A 170 -18.54 -13.93 -4.12
CA ASN A 170 -19.34 -14.30 -2.96
C ASN A 170 -20.80 -13.79 -2.96
N ARG A 171 -21.24 -13.03 -3.98
CA ARG A 171 -22.65 -12.58 -4.09
C ARG A 171 -23.56 -13.52 -4.87
N LYS A 172 -23.04 -14.48 -5.66
CA LYS A 172 -23.88 -15.37 -6.49
C LYS A 172 -24.41 -16.63 -5.78
N LYS A 173 -24.09 -16.87 -4.50
CA LYS A 173 -24.42 -18.12 -3.79
C LYS A 173 -25.57 -18.06 -2.78
N ARG A 174 -26.31 -16.96 -2.66
CA ARG A 174 -27.62 -17.00 -1.98
C ARG A 174 -28.73 -17.15 -3.01
N GLY A 175 -28.79 -18.34 -3.61
CA GLY A 175 -30.02 -18.81 -4.24
C GLY A 175 -31.07 -18.94 -3.16
N ILE A 176 -32.13 -18.14 -3.27
CA ILE A 176 -33.34 -18.31 -2.47
C ILE A 176 -33.91 -19.67 -2.88
N MET A 177 -33.83 -20.64 -1.97
CA MET A 177 -34.57 -21.88 -2.06
C MET A 177 -36.03 -21.49 -1.75
N VAL A 178 -36.84 -21.36 -2.79
CA VAL A 178 -38.29 -21.27 -2.64
C VAL A 178 -38.75 -22.71 -2.45
N ASP A 179 -39.08 -23.09 -1.22
CA ASP A 179 -39.82 -24.32 -0.94
C ASP A 179 -41.18 -24.19 -1.63
N SER A 180 -41.35 -24.90 -2.73
CA SER A 180 -42.66 -25.23 -3.27
C SER A 180 -43.21 -26.40 -2.47
N ASP A 181 -43.87 -26.10 -1.36
CA ASP A 181 -44.83 -27.05 -0.77
C ASP A 181 -46.11 -26.99 -1.59
N GLU A 182 -46.33 -28.05 -2.37
CA GLU A 182 -47.63 -28.44 -2.88
C GLU A 182 -48.59 -28.59 -1.69
N SER A 183 -49.66 -27.79 -1.67
CA SER A 183 -50.86 -28.09 -0.89
C SER A 183 -51.98 -28.45 -1.87
N GLU A 184 -52.61 -29.58 -1.57
CA GLU A 184 -53.72 -30.27 -2.24
C GLU A 184 -54.85 -29.39 -2.79
#